data_AF-A0A923Q936-F1
#
_entry.id   AF-A0A923Q936-F1
#
_cell.length_a   1.000
_cell.length_b   1.000
_cell.length_c   1.000
_cell.angle_alpha   90.00
_cell.angle_beta   90.00
_cell.angle_gamma   90.00
#
_symmetry.space_group_name_H-M   'P 1'
#
loop_
_entity.id
_entity.type
_entity.pdbx_description
1 polymer ?
#
loop_
_entity_poly.entity_id
_entity_poly.type
_entity_poly.pdbx_seq_one_letter_code
_entity_poly.pdbx_strand_id
1 'polypeptide(L)' 'MNQLAVRLPAITVQLLLVLAALTAVALLFLVTMDQGGALASVGSALNSATTHELFHDARHLLGVPCH' A
#
# COMPACT_ATOMS: atom_id res chain seq x y z
N MET A 1 -15.42 31.25 11.95
CA MET A 1 -15.29 29.86 11.44
C MET A 1 -15.04 28.97 12.66
N ASN A 2 -16.03 28.18 13.07
CA ASN A 2 -15.96 27.39 14.31
C ASN A 2 -15.22 26.08 14.02
N GLN A 3 -13.97 25.96 14.47
CA GLN A 3 -13.17 24.73 14.33
C GLN A 3 -13.71 23.70 15.34
N LEU A 4 -14.47 22.70 14.88
CA LEU A 4 -14.80 21.54 15.70
C LEU A 4 -13.52 20.72 15.93
N ALA A 5 -12.89 20.93 17.08
CA ALA A 5 -11.77 20.12 17.51
C ALA A 5 -12.27 18.73 17.93
N VAL A 6 -12.13 17.75 17.06
CA VAL A 6 -12.35 16.33 17.39
C VAL A 6 -11.21 15.87 18.29
N ARG A 7 -11.49 15.69 19.58
CA ARG A 7 -10.53 15.10 20.53
C ARG A 7 -10.65 13.59 20.48
N LEU A 8 -9.68 12.94 19.84
CA LEU A 8 -9.54 11.50 19.89
C LEU A 8 -8.85 11.10 21.20
N PRO A 9 -9.30 10.05 21.89
CA PRO A 9 -8.57 9.52 23.02
C PRO A 9 -7.21 8.97 22.53
N ALA A 10 -6.19 9.06 23.39
CA ALA A 10 -4.83 8.67 23.04
C ALA A 10 -4.81 7.28 22.40
N ILE A 11 -5.47 6.29 23.03
CA ILE A 11 -5.50 4.90 22.55
C ILE A 11 -5.99 4.78 21.09
N THR A 12 -6.94 5.61 20.66
CA THR A 12 -7.41 5.64 19.28
C THR A 12 -6.31 6.11 18.34
N VAL A 13 -5.57 7.17 18.71
CA VAL A 13 -4.43 7.65 17.92
C VAL A 13 -3.35 6.58 17.82
N GLN A 14 -3.02 5.91 18.93
CA GLN A 14 -2.02 4.82 18.91
C GLN A 14 -2.47 3.68 18.00
N LEU A 15 -3.72 3.24 18.07
CA LEU A 15 -4.25 2.18 17.22
C LEU A 15 -4.22 2.58 15.73
N LEU A 16 -4.58 3.81 15.40
CA LEU A 16 -4.51 4.32 14.04
C LEU A 16 -3.07 4.36 13.51
N LEU A 17 -2.11 4.76 14.34
CA LEU A 17 -0.69 4.75 13.97
C LEU A 17 -0.17 3.33 13.74
N VAL A 18 -0.52 2.38 14.62
CA VAL A 18 -0.15 0.96 14.44
C VAL A 18 -0.76 0.42 13.16
N LEU A 19 -2.05 0.67 12.93
CA LEU A 19 -2.72 0.23 11.71
C LEU A 19 -2.06 0.84 10.47
N ALA A 20 -1.79 2.14 10.46
CA ALA A 20 -1.11 2.80 9.36
C ALA A 20 0.29 2.22 9.09
N ALA A 21 1.06 1.92 10.15
CA ALA A 21 2.37 1.30 10.02
C ALA A 21 2.28 -0.11 9.42
N LEU A 22 1.34 -0.94 9.89
CA LEU A 22 1.12 -2.28 9.36
C LEU A 22 0.66 -2.22 7.89
N THR A 23 -0.23 -1.30 7.55
CA THR A 23 -0.65 -1.07 6.17
C THR A 23 0.51 -0.62 5.29
N ALA A 24 1.36 0.29 5.77
CA ALA A 24 2.54 0.73 5.02
C ALA A 24 3.51 -0.42 4.74
N VAL A 25 3.78 -1.26 5.75
CA VAL A 25 4.63 -2.46 5.57
C VAL A 25 4.01 -3.44 4.58
N ALA A 26 2.70 -3.68 4.67
CA ALA A 26 1.99 -4.55 3.74
C ALA A 26 2.07 -4.02 2.30
N LEU A 27 1.86 -2.72 2.09
CA LEU A 27 1.97 -2.10 0.76
C LEU A 27 3.40 -2.18 0.22
N LEU A 28 4.41 -1.92 1.06
CA LEU A 28 5.80 -2.09 0.65
C LEU A 28 6.08 -3.53 0.24
N PHE A 29 5.64 -4.52 1.01
CA PHE A 29 5.77 -5.93 0.63
C PHE A 29 5.11 -6.23 -0.72
N LEU A 30 3.90 -5.73 -0.94
CA LEU A 30 3.19 -5.94 -2.21
C LEU A 30 3.96 -5.32 -3.39
N VAL A 31 4.49 -4.11 -3.22
CA VAL A 31 5.24 -3.40 -4.26
C VAL A 31 6.62 -4.01 -4.52
N THR A 32 7.36 -4.43 -3.49
CA THR A 32 8.76 -4.83 -3.64
C THR A 32 8.96 -6.33 -3.78
N MET A 33 8.06 -7.15 -3.25
CA MET A 33 8.20 -8.61 -3.20
C MET A 33 7.14 -9.33 -4.03
N ASP A 34 5.85 -9.02 -3.86
CA ASP A 34 4.74 -9.72 -4.53
C ASP A 34 4.62 -9.39 -6.02
N GLN A 35 5.01 -8.19 -6.43
CA GLN A 35 5.03 -7.75 -7.83
C GLN A 35 3.67 -7.88 -8.55
N GLY A 36 2.56 -7.70 -7.83
CA GLY A 36 1.21 -7.72 -8.40
C GLY A 36 0.58 -9.11 -8.49
N GLY A 37 1.22 -10.15 -7.98
CA GLY A 37 0.67 -11.51 -7.95
C GLY A 37 -0.64 -11.62 -7.17
N ALA A 38 -0.73 -10.96 -6.02
CA ALA A 38 -1.93 -10.94 -5.17
C ALA A 38 -3.14 -10.25 -5.83
N LEU A 39 -2.91 -9.37 -6.81
CA LEU A 39 -3.95 -8.61 -7.51
C LEU A 39 -4.20 -9.10 -8.94
N ALA A 40 -3.38 -10.01 -9.47
CA ALA A 40 -3.48 -10.51 -10.84
C ALA A 40 -4.80 -11.25 -11.15
N SER A 41 -5.55 -11.67 -10.13
CA SER A 41 -6.86 -12.32 -10.24
C SER A 41 -8.03 -11.39 -9.89
N VAL A 42 -7.76 -10.14 -9.51
CA VAL A 42 -8.77 -9.20 -9.02
C VAL A 42 -9.34 -8.40 -10.20
N GLY A 43 -10.37 -8.97 -10.83
CA GLY A 43 -11.16 -8.32 -11.87
C GLY A 43 -10.68 -8.59 -13.29
N SER A 44 -11.62 -8.60 -14.25
CA SER A 44 -11.36 -8.93 -15.66
C SER A 44 -10.55 -7.87 -16.42
N ALA A 45 -10.39 -6.67 -15.85
CA ALA A 45 -9.68 -5.56 -16.48
C ALA A 45 -8.17 -5.55 -16.21
N LEU A 46 -7.70 -6.28 -15.20
CA LEU A 46 -6.29 -6.35 -14.81
C LEU A 46 -5.79 -7.77 -15.04
N ASN A 47 -5.18 -8.01 -16.20
CA ASN A 47 -4.51 -9.28 -16.45
C ASN A 47 -3.15 -9.32 -15.71
N SER A 48 -2.60 -10.51 -15.53
CA SER A 48 -1.35 -10.72 -14.79
C SER A 48 -0.16 -9.94 -15.34
N ALA A 49 -0.07 -9.73 -16.66
CA ALA A 49 1.01 -8.98 -17.28
C ALA A 49 0.91 -7.49 -16.99
N THR A 50 -0.28 -6.89 -17.15
CA THR A 50 -0.49 -5.46 -16.84
C THR A 50 -0.22 -5.18 -15.37
N THR A 51 -0.69 -6.05 -14.48
CA THR A 51 -0.45 -5.89 -13.04
C THR A 51 1.04 -6.08 -12.70
N HIS A 52 1.74 -7.00 -13.37
CA HIS A 52 3.18 -7.20 -13.18
C HIS A 52 3.98 -5.93 -13.53
N GLU A 53 3.76 -5.37 -14.71
CA GLU A 53 4.51 -4.19 -15.17
C GLU A 53 4.22 -2.95 -14.31
N LEU A 54 2.96 -2.75 -13.87
CA LEU A 54 2.60 -1.65 -12.96
C LEU A 54 3.40 -1.72 -11.65
N PHE A 55 3.49 -2.90 -11.05
CA PHE A 55 4.23 -3.10 -9.80
C PHE A 55 5.75 -3.06 -10.01
N HIS A 56 6.21 -3.49 -11.18
CA HIS A 56 7.59 -3.36 -11.61
C HIS A 56 8.01 -1.88 -11.81
N ASP A 57 7.14 -1.03 -12.33
CA ASP A 57 7.42 0.41 -12.40
C ASP A 57 7.37 1.07 -11.02
N ALA A 58 6.43 0.66 -10.16
CA ALA A 58 6.34 1.16 -8.79
C ALA A 58 7.61 0.84 -7.96
N ARG A 59 8.20 -0.36 -8.08
CA ARG A 59 9.46 -0.67 -7.38
C ARG A 59 10.62 0.17 -7.92
N HIS A 60 10.67 0.43 -9.22
CA HIS A 60 11.69 1.30 -9.81
C HIS A 60 11.56 2.74 -9.32
N LEU A 61 10.34 3.25 -9.18
CA LEU A 61 10.09 4.56 -8.60
C LEU A 61 10.61 4.67 -7.16
N LEU A 62 10.55 3.57 -6.40
CA LEU A 62 11.13 3.46 -5.05
C LEU A 62 12.64 3.19 -5.04
N GLY A 63 13.29 3.08 -6.21
CA GLY A 63 14.72 2.79 -6.34
C GLY A 63 15.10 1.35 -6.00
N VAL A 64 14.14 0.43 -5.95
CA VAL A 64 14.39 -0.98 -5.64
C VAL A 64 14.87 -1.71 -6.90
N PRO A 65 16.05 -2.36 -6.89
CA PRO A 65 16.65 -3.00 -8.07
C PRO A 65 15.82 -4.19 -8.54
N CYS A 66 15.69 -4.42 -9.84
CA CYS A 66 14.81 -5.41 -10.50
C CYS A 66 15.42 -6.78 -10.82
N HIS A 67 16.75 -6.93 -10.74
CA HIS A 67 17.49 -8.15 -11.12
C HIS A 67 18.52 -8.55 -10.05
#